data_AF-A0A653RMZ2-F1
#
_entry.id   AF-A0A653RMZ2-F1
#
_cell.length_a   1.000
_cell.length_b   1.000
_cell.length_c   1.000
_cell.angle_alpha   90.00
_cell.angle_beta   90.00
_cell.angle_gamma   90.00
#
_symmetry.space_group_name_H-M   'P 1'
#
loop_
_entity.id
_entity.type
_entity.pdbx_description
1 polymer ?
#
loop_
_entity_poly.entity_id
_entity_poly.type
_entity_poly.pdbx_seq_one_letter_code
_entity_poly.pdbx_strand_id
1 'polypeptide(L)'
;MSNHTTADQFNATGFSRWVNGAAGRAFRLVAGAAWLTFGLLFLDHWWGVAAAAWSFFPLSAGILDLCWISAALGGPLRSRTIRAAQAHGAAERSPAI
;
A
#
# COMPACT_ATOMS: atom_id res chain seq x y z
N MET A 1 -16.21 -16.89 -18.96
CA MET A 1 -16.24 -16.41 -17.56
C MET A 1 -14.88 -15.79 -17.27
N SER A 2 -14.82 -14.46 -17.29
CA SER A 2 -13.59 -13.71 -17.02
C SER A 2 -13.22 -13.94 -15.55
N ASN A 3 -12.14 -14.67 -15.28
CA ASN A 3 -11.57 -14.81 -13.95
C ASN A 3 -10.97 -13.46 -13.54
N HIS A 4 -11.82 -12.51 -13.11
CA HIS A 4 -11.36 -11.26 -12.51
C HIS A 4 -10.75 -11.60 -11.15
N THR A 5 -9.44 -11.47 -11.04
CA THR A 5 -8.74 -11.77 -9.79
C THR A 5 -9.16 -10.76 -8.71
N THR A 6 -9.15 -11.17 -7.45
CA THR A 6 -9.49 -10.26 -6.32
C THR A 6 -8.63 -8.99 -6.32
N ALA A 7 -7.38 -9.11 -6.82
CA ALA A 7 -6.48 -7.98 -7.02
C ALA A 7 -6.99 -6.97 -8.07
N ASP A 8 -7.58 -7.44 -9.18
CA ASP A 8 -8.13 -6.56 -10.22
C ASP A 8 -9.33 -5.75 -9.70
N GLN A 9 -10.21 -6.41 -8.92
CA GLN A 9 -11.34 -5.73 -8.29
C GLN A 9 -10.87 -4.69 -7.28
N PHE A 10 -9.88 -5.02 -6.44
CA PHE A 10 -9.28 -4.07 -5.50
C PHE A 10 -8.62 -2.89 -6.23
N ASN A 11 -7.84 -3.15 -7.28
CA ASN A 11 -7.15 -2.13 -8.07
C ASN A 11 -8.10 -1.17 -8.80
N ALA A 12 -9.34 -1.59 -9.08
CA ALA A 12 -10.35 -0.70 -9.66
C ALA A 12 -10.95 0.30 -8.65
N THR A 13 -10.80 0.06 -7.34
CA THR A 13 -11.41 0.92 -6.30
C THR A 13 -10.72 2.28 -6.17
N GLY A 14 -11.49 3.31 -5.78
CA GLY A 14 -10.96 4.63 -5.46
C GLY A 14 -9.98 4.61 -4.27
N PHE A 15 -10.22 3.72 -3.31
CA PHE A 15 -9.30 3.49 -2.19
C PHE A 15 -7.94 2.97 -2.67
N SER A 16 -7.89 1.99 -3.58
CA SER A 16 -6.62 1.49 -4.12
C SER A 16 -5.85 2.58 -4.88
N ARG A 17 -6.54 3.42 -5.66
CA ARG A 17 -5.89 4.57 -6.32
C ARG A 17 -5.30 5.57 -5.31
N TRP A 18 -6.04 5.89 -4.24
CA TRP A 18 -5.55 6.79 -3.20
C TRP A 18 -4.36 6.19 -2.43
N VAL A 19 -4.48 4.92 -2.00
CA VAL A 19 -3.46 4.25 -1.20
C VAL A 19 -2.18 4.03 -2.01
N ASN A 20 -2.27 3.74 -3.31
CA ASN A 20 -1.09 3.60 -4.18
C ASN A 20 -0.55 4.94 -4.71
N GLY A 21 -1.24 6.05 -4.47
CA GLY A 21 -0.82 7.40 -4.86
C GLY A 21 0.17 8.06 -3.89
N ALA A 22 0.59 9.28 -4.21
CA ALA A 22 1.53 10.05 -3.39
C ALA A 22 0.99 10.34 -1.97
N ALA A 23 -0.31 10.60 -1.86
CA ALA A 23 -0.98 10.80 -0.57
C ALA A 23 -0.95 9.53 0.31
N GLY A 24 -1.27 8.36 -0.27
CA GLY A 24 -1.16 7.08 0.44
C GLY A 24 0.27 6.73 0.84
N ARG A 25 1.27 7.09 0.03
CA ARG A 25 2.69 6.96 0.41
C ARG A 25 3.03 7.83 1.62
N ALA A 26 2.64 9.10 1.61
CA ALA A 26 2.87 10.01 2.75
C ALA A 26 2.18 9.49 4.02
N PHE A 27 0.93 9.03 3.92
CA PHE A 27 0.20 8.43 5.04
C PHE A 27 0.95 7.25 5.66
N ARG A 28 1.46 6.31 4.84
CA ARG A 28 2.22 5.15 5.35
C ARG A 28 3.52 5.57 6.04
N LEU A 29 4.23 6.56 5.49
CA LEU A 29 5.45 7.09 6.13
C LEU A 29 5.14 7.73 7.48
N VAL A 30 4.11 8.57 7.56
CA VAL A 30 3.70 9.23 8.81
C VAL A 30 3.24 8.21 9.84
N ALA A 31 2.39 7.26 9.44
CA ALA A 31 1.92 6.20 10.33
C ALA A 31 3.08 5.34 10.84
N GLY A 32 4.02 4.97 9.96
CA GLY A 32 5.20 4.21 10.34
C GLY A 32 6.13 4.96 11.27
N ALA A 33 6.39 6.25 11.00
CA ALA A 33 7.19 7.10 11.89
C ALA A 33 6.53 7.24 13.27
N ALA A 34 5.21 7.45 13.32
CA ALA A 34 4.48 7.55 14.57
C ALA A 34 4.55 6.26 15.41
N TRP A 35 4.35 5.10 14.78
CA TRP A 35 4.48 3.79 15.45
C TRP A 35 5.90 3.51 15.92
N LEU A 36 6.91 3.89 15.13
CA LEU A 36 8.31 3.75 15.52
C LEU A 36 8.63 4.65 16.72
N THR A 37 8.26 5.94 16.66
CA THR A 37 8.47 6.88 17.77
C THR A 37 7.75 6.40 19.02
N PHE A 38 6.49 5.96 18.91
CA PHE A 38 5.75 5.40 20.04
C PHE A 38 6.47 4.17 20.61
N GLY A 39 6.87 3.21 19.78
CA GLY A 39 7.58 2.03 20.24
C GLY A 39 8.90 2.34 20.94
N LEU A 40 9.65 3.32 20.43
CA LEU A 40 10.90 3.80 21.04
C LEU A 40 10.68 4.45 22.42
N LEU A 41 9.58 5.18 22.59
CA LEU A 41 9.22 5.79 23.89
C LEU A 41 8.77 4.77 24.94
N PHE A 42 8.34 3.57 24.53
CA PHE A 42 7.80 2.54 25.41
C PHE A 42 8.57 1.20 25.32
N LEU A 43 9.87 1.23 24.99
CA LEU A 43 10.71 0.02 24.84
C LEU A 43 10.75 -0.87 26.09
N ASP A 44 10.53 -0.28 27.27
CA ASP A 44 10.47 -1.02 28.54
C ASP A 44 9.26 -1.96 28.64
N HIS A 45 8.31 -1.85 27.72
CA HIS A 45 7.13 -2.71 27.67
C HIS A 45 7.09 -3.53 26.38
N TRP A 46 6.65 -4.79 26.50
CA TRP A 46 6.57 -5.70 25.36
C TRP A 46 5.70 -5.15 24.21
N TRP A 47 4.67 -4.37 24.52
CA TRP A 47 3.83 -3.72 23.50
C TRP A 47 4.55 -2.59 22.77
N GLY A 48 5.49 -1.88 23.41
CA GLY A 48 6.33 -0.88 22.75
C GLY A 48 7.32 -1.51 21.78
N VAL A 49 7.88 -2.67 22.15
CA VAL A 49 8.70 -3.47 21.22
C VAL A 49 7.87 -3.98 20.05
N ALA A 50 6.66 -4.50 20.30
CA ALA A 50 5.74 -4.93 19.24
C ALA A 50 5.34 -3.76 18.31
N ALA A 51 5.08 -2.58 18.89
CA ALA A 51 4.80 -1.34 18.17
C ALA A 51 5.96 -0.92 17.25
N ALA A 52 7.19 -0.94 17.79
CA ALA A 52 8.39 -0.63 17.02
C ALA A 52 8.60 -1.65 15.89
N ALA A 53 8.44 -2.94 16.16
CA ALA A 53 8.52 -3.99 15.14
C ALA A 53 7.44 -3.81 14.06
N TRP A 54 6.21 -3.47 14.44
CA TRP A 54 5.10 -3.25 13.52
C TRP A 54 5.35 -2.09 12.56
N SER A 55 6.07 -1.04 13.00
CA SER A 55 6.43 0.11 12.17
C SER A 55 7.20 -0.26 10.89
N PHE A 56 7.84 -1.43 10.87
CA PHE A 56 8.54 -1.97 9.70
C PHE A 56 7.65 -2.05 8.46
N PHE A 57 6.40 -2.49 8.59
CA PHE A 57 5.48 -2.65 7.46
C PHE A 57 5.10 -1.31 6.79
N PRO A 58 4.58 -0.30 7.51
CA PRO A 58 4.26 0.99 6.93
C PRO A 58 5.50 1.77 6.46
N LEU A 59 6.63 1.71 7.18
CA LEU A 59 7.87 2.36 6.74
C LEU A 59 8.43 1.73 5.47
N SER A 60 8.52 0.41 5.39
CA SER A 60 8.97 -0.28 4.16
C SER A 60 8.03 -0.01 2.99
N ALA A 61 6.72 -0.01 3.21
CA ALA A 61 5.73 0.35 2.19
C ALA A 61 5.88 1.78 1.67
N GLY A 62 6.14 2.74 2.56
CA GLY A 62 6.34 4.14 2.19
C GLY A 62 7.69 4.42 1.52
N ILE A 63 8.78 3.84 2.05
CA ILE A 63 10.15 4.07 1.57
C ILE A 63 10.37 3.36 0.24
N LEU A 64 10.02 2.08 0.15
CA LEU A 64 10.27 1.23 -1.02
C LEU A 64 9.12 1.25 -2.05
N ASP A 65 8.09 2.07 -1.81
CA ASP A 65 6.91 2.22 -2.70
C ASP A 65 6.20 0.85 -2.88
N LEU A 66 6.14 0.05 -1.82
CA LEU A 66 5.55 -1.30 -1.80
C LEU A 66 4.09 -1.27 -1.33
N CYS A 67 3.28 -2.17 -1.87
CA CYS A 67 1.89 -2.35 -1.46
C CYS A 67 1.69 -3.76 -0.88
N TRP A 68 1.89 -3.91 0.44
CA TRP A 68 1.70 -5.17 1.16
C TRP A 68 0.29 -5.75 0.99
N ILE A 69 -0.73 -4.91 0.82
CA ILE A 69 -2.11 -5.34 0.59
C ILE A 69 -2.25 -6.05 -0.76
N SER A 70 -1.69 -5.48 -1.83
CA SER A 70 -1.70 -6.10 -3.16
C SER A 70 -0.92 -7.41 -3.15
N ALA A 71 0.23 -7.45 -2.48
CA ALA A 71 1.02 -8.67 -2.31
C ALA A 71 0.26 -9.77 -1.56
N ALA A 72 -0.44 -9.43 -0.47
CA ALA A 72 -1.26 -10.37 0.28
C ALA A 72 -2.44 -10.92 -0.55
N LEU A 73 -2.94 -10.14 -1.52
CA LEU A 73 -4.01 -10.54 -2.43
C LEU A 73 -3.50 -11.27 -3.69
N GLY A 74 -2.19 -11.58 -3.77
CA GLY A 74 -1.57 -12.25 -4.93
C GLY A 74 -1.25 -11.34 -6.11
N GLY A 75 -1.39 -10.02 -5.94
CA GLY A 75 -1.04 -9.00 -6.92
C GLY A 75 0.41 -8.52 -6.81
N PRO A 76 0.85 -7.65 -7.74
CA PRO A 76 2.22 -7.15 -7.76
C PRO A 76 2.57 -6.35 -6.49
N LEU A 77 3.79 -6.59 -5.99
CA LEU A 77 4.35 -5.98 -4.77
C LEU A 77 4.67 -4.49 -4.90
N ARG A 78 5.04 -4.03 -6.10
CA ARG A 78 5.47 -2.64 -6.34
C ARG A 78 4.28 -1.78 -6.75
N SER A 79 4.09 -0.68 -6.02
CA SER A 79 3.00 0.28 -6.30
C SER A 79 3.13 0.92 -7.69
N ARG A 80 4.35 1.06 -8.23
CA ARG A 80 4.59 1.52 -9.61
C ARG A 80 3.96 0.61 -10.66
N THR A 81 4.05 -0.71 -10.47
CA THR A 81 3.50 -1.68 -11.41
C THR A 81 1.98 -1.69 -11.35
N ILE A 82 1.40 -1.53 -10.15
CA ILE A 82 -0.05 -1.33 -9.96
C ILE A 82 -0.50 -0.06 -10.68
N ARG A 83 0.21 1.06 -10.50
CA ARG A 83 -0.11 2.34 -11.16
C ARG A 83 -0.04 2.24 -12.69
N ALA A 84 0.96 1.52 -13.23
CA ALA A 84 1.08 1.26 -14.66
C ALA A 84 -0.11 0.42 -15.19
N ALA A 85 -0.46 -0.68 -14.51
CA ALA A 85 -1.61 -1.51 -14.86
C ALA A 85 -2.94 -0.73 -14.79
N GLN A 86 -3.10 0.14 -13.79
CA GLN A 86 -4.26 1.03 -13.67
C GLN A 86 -4.33 2.05 -14.82
N ALA A 87 -3.20 2.61 -15.26
CA ALA A 87 -3.16 3.54 -16.38
C ALA A 87 -3.53 2.86 -17.71
N HIS A 88 -3.04 1.64 -17.96
CA HIS A 88 -3.40 0.86 -19.15
C HIS A 88 -4.88 0.44 -19.15
N GLY A 89 -5.40 -0.06 -18.02
CA GLY A 89 -6.82 -0.43 -17.91
C GLY A 89 -7.78 0.77 -17.93
N ALA A 90 -7.30 1.98 -17.63
CA ALA A 90 -8.06 3.22 -17.81
C ALA A 90 -8.07 3.67 -19.28
N ALA A 91 -6.94 3.52 -19.99
CA ALA A 91 -6.84 3.86 -21.42
C ALA A 91 -7.74 2.96 -22.29
N GLU A 92 -7.83 1.67 -21.97
CA GLU A 92 -8.67 0.70 -22.68
C GLU A 92 -10.18 0.91 -22.43
N ARG A 93 -10.53 1.61 -21.34
CA ARG A 93 -11.92 1.91 -20.96
C ARG A 93 -12.39 3.29 -21.43
N SER A 94 -11.54 4.04 -22.15
CA SER A 94 -11.94 5.28 -22.80
C SER A 94 -12.66 4.93 -24.11
N PRO A 95 -13.98 5.19 -24.25
CA PRO A 95 -14.60 5.10 -25.56
C PRO A 95 -13.88 6.11 -26.46
N ALA A 96 -13.41 5.62 -27.61
CA ALA A 96 -12.94 6.48 -28.69
C ALA A 96 -14.05 7.51 -28.97
N ILE A 97 -13.74 8.77 -28.72
CA ILE A 97 -14.52 9.90 -29.24
C ILE A 97 -14.03 10.16 -30.66
#